data_AF-A0A7I4Y9E3-F1
#
_entry.id   AF-A0A7I4Y9E3-F1
#
_cell.length_a   1.000
_cell.length_b   1.000
_cell.length_c   1.000
_cell.angle_alpha   90.00
_cell.angle_beta   90.00
_cell.angle_gamma   90.00
#
_symmetry.space_group_name_H-M   'P 1'
#
loop_
_entity.id
_entity.type
_entity.pdbx_description
1 polymer ?
#
loop_
_entity_poly.entity_id
_entity_poly.type
_entity_poly.pdbx_seq_one_letter_code
_entity_poly.pdbx_strand_id
1 'polypeptide(L)'
;MAAAMLSLFNYRLFVVTPTNHFMRISDNGHLYTSVVLWSLYFTLCFVGMIDISPDQTEARKWAMERYSCAKSAMSVPKLTIFTLDKLKRIGLMAGGLCILGFIIGISSVLLSFRYIKRRGNLSSKTKQMQKRFLIYLCVQVSVPLFSMIVPIGMLQYVFRTHSSTQRDLGNLACALVGSHGCIASLSLIMCNEPYRTFATSPLIRMWKWKLRSRQASREVTEFTLRSTQHQPS
;
A
#
# COMPACT_ATOMS: atom_id res chain seq x y z
N MET A 1 -4.04 -3.42 5.78
CA MET A 1 -3.93 -3.43 4.29
C MET A 1 -4.35 -4.76 3.69
N ALA A 2 -3.69 -5.89 4.01
CA ALA A 2 -4.00 -7.21 3.41
C ALA A 2 -5.48 -7.60 3.49
N ALA A 3 -6.11 -7.50 4.66
CA ALA A 3 -7.55 -7.79 4.84
C ALA A 3 -8.44 -6.92 3.92
N ALA A 4 -8.14 -5.62 3.79
CA ALA A 4 -8.90 -4.73 2.90
C ALA A 4 -8.72 -5.09 1.41
N MET A 5 -7.51 -5.50 1.01
CA MET A 5 -7.27 -5.97 -0.37
C MET A 5 -8.02 -7.28 -0.64
N LEU A 6 -8.04 -8.20 0.32
CA LEU A 6 -8.84 -9.42 0.22
C LEU A 6 -10.33 -9.12 0.13
N SER A 7 -10.85 -8.18 0.93
CA SER A 7 -12.25 -7.76 0.85
C SER A 7 -12.61 -7.22 -0.54
N LEU A 8 -11.72 -6.48 -1.21
CA LEU A 8 -11.91 -6.03 -2.59
C LEU A 8 -12.03 -7.22 -3.56
N PHE A 9 -11.13 -8.20 -3.48
CA PHE A 9 -11.20 -9.40 -4.32
C PHE A 9 -12.42 -10.26 -4.01
N ASN A 10 -12.78 -10.42 -2.73
CA ASN A 10 -13.95 -11.19 -2.31
C ASN A 10 -15.27 -10.54 -2.72
N TYR A 11 -15.37 -9.21 -2.62
CA TYR A 11 -16.50 -8.47 -3.15
C TYR A 11 -16.66 -8.70 -4.66
N ARG A 12 -15.56 -8.66 -5.42
CA ARG A 12 -15.60 -8.91 -6.86
C ARG A 12 -15.95 -10.36 -7.19
N LEU A 13 -15.38 -11.31 -6.46
CA LEU A 13 -15.73 -12.72 -6.57
C LEU A 13 -17.23 -12.92 -6.34
N PHE A 14 -17.79 -12.32 -5.29
CA PHE A 14 -19.21 -12.36 -4.97
C PHE A 14 -20.09 -11.82 -6.11
N VAL A 15 -19.75 -10.67 -6.68
CA VAL A 15 -20.51 -10.05 -7.79
C VAL A 15 -20.55 -10.95 -9.03
N VAL A 16 -19.45 -11.64 -9.32
CA VAL A 16 -19.32 -12.53 -10.50
C VAL A 16 -19.93 -13.92 -10.24
N THR A 17 -19.99 -14.33 -8.97
CA THR A 17 -20.47 -15.65 -8.55
C THR A 17 -21.93 -15.89 -8.99
N PRO A 18 -22.24 -17.06 -9.58
CA PRO A 18 -23.60 -17.42 -9.98
C PRO A 18 -24.53 -17.57 -8.76
N THR A 19 -25.84 -17.38 -8.98
CA THR A 19 -26.87 -17.31 -7.93
C THR A 19 -27.04 -18.59 -7.11
N ASN A 20 -26.63 -19.74 -7.65
CA ASN A 20 -26.75 -21.05 -7.01
C ASN A 20 -25.52 -21.48 -6.20
N HIS A 21 -24.54 -20.60 -6.01
CA HIS A 21 -23.28 -20.93 -5.34
C HIS A 21 -23.30 -20.54 -3.86
N PHE A 22 -22.68 -21.33 -2.99
CA PHE A 22 -22.69 -21.11 -1.52
C PHE A 22 -22.20 -19.71 -1.10
N MET A 23 -21.23 -19.13 -1.81
CA MET A 23 -20.75 -17.76 -1.53
C MET A 23 -21.82 -16.67 -1.74
N ARG A 24 -22.96 -17.01 -2.37
CA ARG A 24 -24.11 -16.14 -2.62
C ARG A 24 -25.38 -16.63 -1.89
N ILE A 25 -25.23 -17.31 -0.75
CA ILE A 25 -26.35 -17.74 0.12
C ILE A 25 -27.24 -16.56 0.54
N SER A 26 -26.69 -15.36 0.68
CA SER A 26 -27.45 -14.13 0.96
C SER A 26 -26.94 -12.97 0.11
N ASP A 27 -27.79 -11.95 -0.09
CA ASP A 27 -27.42 -10.70 -0.78
C ASP A 27 -26.24 -9.98 -0.10
N ASN A 28 -26.05 -10.24 1.20
CA ASN A 28 -24.97 -9.71 2.01
C ASN A 28 -23.82 -10.70 2.26
N GLY A 29 -23.74 -11.82 1.51
CA GLY A 29 -22.74 -12.87 1.74
C GLY A 29 -21.28 -12.37 1.71
N HIS A 30 -20.97 -11.39 0.87
CA HIS A 30 -19.65 -10.75 0.81
C HIS A 30 -19.31 -9.96 2.08
N LEU A 31 -20.30 -9.35 2.73
CA LEU A 31 -20.12 -8.60 3.97
C LEU A 31 -19.76 -9.55 5.09
N TYR A 32 -20.53 -10.63 5.27
CA TYR A 32 -20.22 -11.67 6.26
C TYR A 32 -18.84 -12.28 6.04
N THR A 33 -18.51 -12.65 4.80
CA THR A 33 -17.18 -13.18 4.45
C THR A 33 -16.07 -12.18 4.78
N SER A 34 -16.28 -10.89 4.50
CA SER A 34 -15.30 -9.84 4.79
C SER A 34 -15.14 -9.59 6.29
N VAL A 35 -16.23 -9.60 7.06
CA VAL A 35 -16.21 -9.45 8.52
C VAL A 35 -15.50 -10.63 9.15
N VAL A 36 -15.82 -11.86 8.76
CA VAL A 36 -15.16 -13.08 9.28
C VAL A 36 -13.65 -13.05 8.99
N LEU A 37 -13.24 -12.71 7.77
CA LEU A 37 -11.83 -12.59 7.43
C LEU A 37 -11.14 -11.47 8.22
N TRP A 38 -11.80 -10.33 8.41
CA TRP A 38 -11.25 -9.24 9.20
C TRP A 38 -11.08 -9.64 10.66
N SER A 39 -12.10 -10.24 11.27
CA SER A 39 -12.05 -10.77 12.63
C SER A 39 -10.96 -11.82 12.80
N LEU A 40 -10.80 -12.74 11.84
CA LEU A 40 -9.74 -13.75 11.85
C LEU A 40 -8.34 -13.10 11.81
N TYR A 41 -8.11 -12.20 10.84
CA TYR A 41 -6.83 -11.49 10.72
C TYR A 41 -6.51 -10.67 11.97
N PHE A 42 -7.50 -9.96 12.51
CA PHE A 42 -7.34 -9.14 13.70
C PHE A 42 -7.01 -9.99 14.93
N THR A 43 -7.73 -11.09 15.13
CA THR A 43 -7.49 -12.02 16.25
C THR A 43 -6.10 -12.64 16.17
N LEU A 44 -5.68 -13.11 14.99
CA LEU A 44 -4.35 -13.69 14.80
C LEU A 44 -3.25 -12.64 15.04
N CYS A 45 -3.41 -11.42 14.54
CA CYS A 45 -2.50 -10.31 14.86
C CYS A 45 -2.43 -10.06 16.36
N PHE A 46 -3.57 -10.01 17.05
CA PHE A 46 -3.61 -9.75 18.49
C PHE A 46 -2.89 -10.84 19.28
N VAL A 47 -3.11 -12.11 18.95
CA VAL A 47 -2.41 -13.25 19.55
C VAL A 47 -0.90 -13.15 19.34
N GLY A 48 -0.45 -12.69 18.17
CA GLY A 48 0.98 -12.45 17.90
C GLY A 48 1.61 -11.35 18.74
N MET A 49 0.79 -10.43 19.27
CA MET A 49 1.20 -9.29 20.09
C MET A 49 1.13 -9.57 21.60
N ILE A 50 0.52 -10.68 22.03
CA ILE A 50 0.49 -11.08 23.44
C ILE A 50 1.93 -11.28 23.93
N ASP A 51 2.25 -10.70 25.08
CA ASP A 51 3.57 -10.76 25.72
C ASP A 51 4.73 -10.20 24.88
N ILE A 52 4.46 -9.26 23.96
CA ILE A 52 5.50 -8.65 23.13
C ILE A 52 6.50 -7.80 23.94
N SER A 53 6.04 -7.27 25.09
CA SER A 53 6.79 -6.41 25.98
C SER A 53 6.66 -6.92 27.42
N PRO A 54 7.47 -7.91 27.84
CA PRO A 54 7.64 -8.20 29.27
C PRO A 54 8.34 -7.01 29.96
N ASP A 55 8.47 -7.08 31.29
CA ASP A 55 8.94 -6.01 32.17
C ASP A 55 10.08 -5.19 31.55
N GLN A 56 9.75 -3.96 31.15
CA GLN A 56 10.67 -3.06 30.47
C GLN A 56 11.82 -2.64 31.38
N THR A 57 11.63 -2.75 32.71
CA THR A 57 12.63 -2.43 33.71
C THR A 57 13.80 -3.42 33.65
N GLU A 58 13.48 -4.71 33.56
CA GLU A 58 14.47 -5.79 33.42
C GLU A 58 15.15 -5.76 32.04
N ALA A 59 14.37 -5.61 30.97
CA ALA A 59 14.90 -5.56 29.60
C ALA A 59 15.87 -4.37 29.40
N ARG A 60 15.58 -3.23 30.02
CA ARG A 60 16.43 -2.04 29.99
C ARG A 60 17.70 -2.22 30.80
N LYS A 61 17.63 -2.89 31.95
CA LYS A 61 18.83 -3.24 32.73
C LYS A 61 19.75 -4.17 31.93
N TRP A 62 19.20 -5.24 31.36
CA TRP A 62 19.95 -6.16 30.50
C TRP A 62 20.60 -5.45 29.31
N ALA A 63 19.83 -4.60 28.61
CA ALA A 63 20.36 -3.87 27.45
C ALA A 63 21.47 -2.89 27.85
N MET A 64 21.34 -2.18 28.98
CA MET A 64 22.37 -1.26 29.48
C MET A 64 23.66 -1.99 29.90
N GLU A 65 23.54 -3.20 30.47
CA GLU A 65 24.71 -4.05 30.77
C GLU A 65 25.39 -4.53 29.49
N ARG A 66 24.62 -4.91 28.46
CA ARG A 66 25.16 -5.44 27.20
C ARG A 66 25.72 -4.37 26.27
N TYR A 67 25.13 -3.18 26.27
CA TYR A 67 25.46 -2.06 25.38
C TYR A 67 25.72 -0.79 26.21
N SER A 68 26.83 -0.80 26.95
CA SER A 68 27.23 0.33 27.80
C SER A 68 27.37 1.66 27.04
N CYS A 69 27.74 1.60 25.75
CA CYS A 69 27.84 2.76 24.86
C CYS A 69 26.47 3.38 24.48
N ALA A 70 25.37 2.64 24.64
CA ALA A 70 24.02 3.09 24.29
C ALA A 70 23.29 3.73 25.48
N LYS A 71 23.96 3.96 26.61
CA LYS A 71 23.39 4.57 27.83
C LYS A 71 22.73 5.93 27.57
N SER A 72 23.27 6.73 26.65
CA SER A 72 22.71 8.03 26.26
C SER A 72 21.43 7.91 25.42
N ALA A 73 21.32 6.90 24.56
CA ALA A 73 20.13 6.64 23.76
C ALA A 73 19.04 5.93 24.58
N MET A 74 19.44 5.11 25.55
CA MET A 74 18.54 4.40 26.45
C MET A 74 18.03 5.26 27.60
N SER A 75 18.45 6.52 27.79
CA SER A 75 17.89 7.41 28.83
C SER A 75 16.48 7.92 28.49
N VAL A 76 16.04 7.77 27.23
CA VAL A 76 14.73 8.24 26.76
C VAL A 76 13.60 7.45 27.44
N PRO A 77 12.67 8.10 28.16
CA PRO A 77 11.64 7.43 28.96
C PRO A 77 10.61 6.61 28.15
N LYS A 78 10.56 6.78 26.81
CA LYS A 78 9.63 6.07 25.92
C LYS A 78 10.27 4.95 25.06
N LEU A 79 11.54 4.61 25.28
CA LEU A 79 12.20 3.58 24.46
C LEU A 79 11.78 2.18 24.91
N THR A 80 11.04 1.46 24.07
CA THR A 80 10.64 0.06 24.30
C THR A 80 11.68 -0.88 23.69
N ILE A 81 12.18 -1.83 24.48
CA ILE A 81 13.20 -2.78 24.05
C ILE A 81 12.54 -4.09 23.67
N PHE A 82 12.74 -4.50 22.42
CA PHE A 82 12.24 -5.77 21.90
C PHE A 82 13.36 -6.81 21.87
N THR A 83 13.15 -7.96 22.51
CA THR A 83 14.06 -9.10 22.44
C THR A 83 13.99 -9.74 21.06
N LEU A 84 15.13 -10.26 20.57
CA LEU A 84 15.22 -10.89 19.25
C LEU A 84 14.22 -12.04 19.06
N ASP A 85 13.95 -12.84 20.10
CA ASP A 85 13.00 -13.95 20.03
C ASP A 85 11.55 -13.49 19.89
N LYS A 86 11.20 -12.33 20.45
CA LYS A 86 9.89 -11.69 20.26
C LYS A 86 9.76 -11.15 18.84
N LEU A 87 10.82 -10.51 18.33
CA LEU A 87 10.86 -10.06 16.93
C LEU A 87 10.73 -11.23 15.93
N LYS A 88 11.38 -12.37 16.20
CA LYS A 88 11.22 -13.60 15.41
C LYS A 88 9.79 -14.12 15.43
N ARG A 89 9.13 -14.13 16.60
CA ARG A 89 7.71 -14.54 16.73
C ARG A 89 6.79 -13.66 15.88
N ILE A 90 6.94 -12.34 15.97
CA ILE A 90 6.17 -11.39 15.16
C ILE A 90 6.43 -11.62 13.67
N GLY A 91 7.71 -11.81 13.29
CA GLY A 91 8.09 -12.08 11.91
C GLY A 91 7.45 -13.36 11.37
N LEU A 92 7.44 -14.44 12.16
CA LEU A 92 6.81 -15.72 11.79
C LEU A 92 5.29 -15.57 11.63
N MET A 93 4.62 -14.92 12.58
CA MET A 93 3.19 -14.61 12.51
C MET A 93 2.84 -13.77 11.29
N ALA A 94 3.56 -12.68 11.05
CA ALA A 94 3.38 -11.82 9.89
C ALA A 94 3.60 -12.60 8.58
N GLY A 95 4.63 -13.45 8.52
CA GLY A 95 4.87 -14.34 7.39
C GLY A 95 3.70 -15.29 7.13
N GLY A 96 3.17 -15.94 8.17
CA GLY A 96 2.01 -16.81 8.08
C GLY A 96 0.75 -16.10 7.56
N LEU A 97 0.47 -14.90 8.07
CA LEU A 97 -0.66 -14.07 7.61
C LEU A 97 -0.51 -13.61 6.16
N CYS A 98 0.71 -13.33 5.71
CA CYS A 98 1.02 -13.01 4.32
C CYS A 98 0.78 -14.22 3.40
N ILE A 99 1.23 -15.41 3.79
CA ILE A 99 1.02 -16.65 3.04
C ILE A 99 -0.48 -16.96 2.92
N LEU A 100 -1.21 -16.90 4.04
CA LEU A 100 -2.66 -17.10 4.05
C LEU A 100 -3.36 -16.12 3.10
N GLY A 101 -2.97 -14.84 3.16
CA GLY A 101 -3.55 -13.81 2.30
C GLY A 101 -3.24 -14.02 0.83
N PHE A 102 -2.02 -14.49 0.53
CA PHE A 102 -1.63 -14.83 -0.84
C PHE A 102 -2.46 -15.98 -1.41
N ILE A 103 -2.66 -17.04 -0.61
CA ILE A 103 -3.50 -18.19 -1.00
C ILE A 103 -4.93 -17.74 -1.29
N ILE A 104 -5.56 -17.04 -0.34
CA ILE A 104 -6.95 -16.55 -0.50
C ILE A 104 -7.04 -15.61 -1.70
N GLY A 105 -6.11 -14.67 -1.86
CA GLY A 105 -6.08 -13.72 -2.96
C GLY A 105 -5.97 -14.39 -4.32
N ILE A 106 -5.04 -15.34 -4.48
CA ILE A 106 -4.87 -16.11 -5.72
C ILE A 106 -6.13 -16.93 -6.01
N SER A 107 -6.65 -17.65 -5.03
CA SER A 107 -7.88 -18.42 -5.20
C SER A 107 -9.02 -17.52 -5.67
N SER A 108 -9.25 -16.37 -5.02
CA SER A 108 -10.30 -15.42 -5.41
C SER A 108 -10.11 -14.88 -6.83
N VAL A 109 -8.88 -14.59 -7.27
CA VAL A 109 -8.58 -14.16 -8.65
C VAL A 109 -8.86 -15.27 -9.65
N LEU A 110 -8.38 -16.49 -9.40
CA LEU A 110 -8.57 -17.64 -10.28
C LEU A 110 -10.06 -17.99 -10.43
N LEU A 111 -10.80 -18.03 -9.32
CA LEU A 111 -12.24 -18.27 -9.35
C LEU A 111 -12.97 -17.15 -10.10
N SER A 112 -12.57 -15.88 -9.91
CA SER A 112 -13.17 -14.74 -10.62
C SER A 112 -13.01 -14.88 -12.13
N PHE A 113 -11.81 -15.19 -12.64
CA PHE A 113 -11.61 -15.44 -14.07
C PHE A 113 -12.42 -16.62 -14.59
N ARG A 114 -12.49 -17.71 -13.82
CA ARG A 114 -13.28 -18.90 -14.17
C ARG A 114 -14.76 -18.58 -14.30
N TYR A 115 -15.33 -17.84 -13.34
CA TYR A 115 -16.74 -17.47 -13.38
C TYR A 115 -17.04 -16.44 -14.49
N ILE A 116 -16.18 -15.43 -14.70
CA ILE A 116 -16.34 -14.49 -15.82
C ILE A 116 -16.43 -15.25 -17.16
N LYS A 117 -15.56 -16.26 -17.35
CA LYS A 117 -15.55 -17.08 -18.58
C LYS A 117 -16.84 -17.89 -18.73
N ARG A 118 -17.28 -18.58 -17.66
CA ARG A 118 -18.41 -19.52 -17.70
C ARG A 118 -19.80 -18.87 -17.65
N ARG A 119 -19.91 -17.59 -17.27
CA ARG A 119 -21.22 -16.92 -17.12
C ARG A 119 -21.86 -16.67 -18.48
N GLY A 120 -22.77 -17.55 -18.91
CA GLY A 120 -23.46 -17.48 -20.20
C GLY A 120 -24.30 -16.20 -20.38
N ASN A 121 -24.90 -15.71 -19.30
CA ASN A 121 -25.86 -14.59 -19.32
C ASN A 121 -25.18 -13.20 -19.38
N LEU A 122 -23.85 -13.14 -19.49
CA LEU A 122 -23.13 -11.87 -19.68
C LEU A 122 -22.74 -11.69 -21.14
N SER A 123 -23.00 -10.50 -21.67
CA SER A 123 -22.51 -10.11 -23.00
C SER A 123 -20.98 -10.20 -23.08
N SER A 124 -20.46 -10.39 -24.30
CA SER A 124 -19.01 -10.40 -24.56
C SER A 124 -18.33 -9.11 -24.08
N LYS A 125 -18.99 -7.95 -24.31
CA LYS A 125 -18.52 -6.64 -23.86
C LYS A 125 -18.42 -6.56 -22.34
N THR A 126 -19.44 -7.01 -21.61
CA THR A 126 -19.40 -7.01 -20.13
C THR A 126 -18.30 -7.92 -19.59
N LYS A 127 -18.11 -9.12 -20.18
CA LYS A 127 -17.01 -10.02 -19.80
C LYS A 127 -15.65 -9.36 -19.99
N GLN A 128 -15.44 -8.67 -21.11
CA GLN A 128 -14.21 -7.94 -21.38
C GLN A 128 -13.94 -6.84 -20.33
N MET A 129 -14.96 -6.08 -19.97
CA MET A 129 -14.86 -5.03 -18.94
C MET A 129 -14.51 -5.60 -17.56
N GLN A 130 -15.18 -6.68 -17.14
CA GLN A 130 -14.87 -7.35 -15.86
C GLN A 130 -13.44 -7.92 -15.84
N LYS A 131 -12.99 -8.53 -16.94
CA LYS A 131 -11.62 -9.05 -17.07
C LYS A 131 -10.58 -7.93 -16.93
N ARG A 132 -10.79 -6.82 -17.63
CA ARG A 132 -9.88 -5.66 -17.60
C ARG A 132 -9.83 -5.03 -16.21
N PHE A 133 -10.98 -4.89 -15.56
CA PHE A 133 -11.05 -4.39 -14.18
C PHE A 133 -10.28 -5.29 -13.20
N LEU A 134 -10.46 -6.61 -13.28
CA LEU A 134 -9.74 -7.56 -12.42
C LEU A 134 -8.22 -7.48 -12.63
N ILE A 135 -7.75 -7.32 -13.88
CA ILE A 135 -6.33 -7.13 -14.17
C ILE A 135 -5.81 -5.84 -13.52
N TYR A 136 -6.54 -4.72 -13.62
CA TYR A 136 -6.13 -3.48 -12.95
C TYR A 136 -6.06 -3.63 -11.44
N LEU A 137 -7.00 -4.35 -10.83
CA LEU A 137 -6.98 -4.62 -9.39
C LEU A 137 -5.74 -5.43 -8.98
N CYS A 138 -5.37 -6.45 -9.76
CA CYS A 138 -4.13 -7.21 -9.53
C CYS A 138 -2.89 -6.31 -9.64
N VAL A 139 -2.81 -5.45 -10.66
CA VAL A 139 -1.68 -4.51 -10.83
C VAL A 139 -1.59 -3.54 -9.64
N GLN A 140 -2.73 -2.98 -9.22
CA GLN A 140 -2.80 -2.05 -8.10
C GLN A 140 -2.37 -2.67 -6.77
N VAL A 141 -2.61 -3.96 -6.56
CA VAL A 141 -2.16 -4.70 -5.38
C VAL A 141 -0.68 -5.06 -5.48
N SER A 142 -0.22 -5.43 -6.66
CA SER A 142 1.17 -5.82 -6.90
C SER A 142 2.15 -4.67 -6.71
N VAL A 143 1.85 -3.46 -7.22
CA VAL A 143 2.78 -2.32 -7.19
C VAL A 143 3.27 -1.99 -5.76
N PRO A 144 2.39 -1.84 -4.75
CA PRO A 144 2.81 -1.61 -3.36
C PRO A 144 3.49 -2.81 -2.69
N LEU A 145 3.16 -4.04 -3.12
CA LEU A 145 3.82 -5.24 -2.62
C LEU A 145 5.27 -5.30 -3.10
N PHE A 146 5.50 -5.04 -4.39
CA PHE A 146 6.85 -4.99 -4.95
C PHE A 146 7.68 -3.83 -4.38
N SER A 147 7.06 -2.68 -4.10
CA SER A 147 7.78 -1.57 -3.46
C SER A 147 8.26 -1.89 -2.05
N MET A 148 7.69 -2.91 -1.39
CA MET A 148 8.12 -3.36 -0.07
C MET A 148 9.25 -4.40 -0.09
N ILE A 149 9.51 -5.09 -1.20
CA ILE A 149 10.56 -6.11 -1.27
C ILE A 149 11.94 -5.49 -1.02
N VAL A 150 12.21 -4.34 -1.64
CA VAL A 150 13.48 -3.61 -1.52
C VAL A 150 13.79 -3.22 -0.07
N PRO A 151 12.93 -2.47 0.65
CA PRO A 151 13.23 -2.08 2.03
C PRO A 151 13.30 -3.27 2.99
N ILE A 152 12.48 -4.32 2.78
CA ILE A 152 12.58 -5.54 3.60
C ILE A 152 13.94 -6.22 3.38
N GLY A 153 14.39 -6.33 2.13
CA GLY A 153 15.72 -6.88 1.81
C GLY A 153 16.86 -6.07 2.43
N MET A 154 16.78 -4.74 2.38
CA MET A 154 17.74 -3.85 3.04
C MET A 154 17.77 -4.09 4.56
N LEU A 155 16.61 -4.14 5.22
CA LEU A 155 16.54 -4.42 6.66
C LEU A 155 17.14 -5.78 7.01
N GLN A 156 16.79 -6.83 6.25
CA GLN A 156 17.33 -8.19 6.45
C GLN A 156 18.87 -8.22 6.33
N TYR A 157 19.41 -7.48 5.36
CA TYR A 157 20.85 -7.35 5.19
C TYR A 157 21.51 -6.65 6.39
N VAL A 158 20.96 -5.51 6.83
CA VAL A 158 21.43 -4.76 8.02
C VAL A 158 21.39 -5.63 9.28
N PHE A 159 20.31 -6.41 9.48
CA PHE A 159 20.17 -7.28 10.63
C PHE A 159 21.19 -8.43 10.65
N ARG A 160 21.61 -8.94 9.48
CA ARG A 160 22.57 -10.06 9.38
C ARG A 160 24.02 -9.65 9.57
N THR A 161 24.40 -8.46 9.12
CA THR A 161 25.81 -8.04 9.10
C THR A 161 26.28 -7.50 10.46
N HIS A 162 25.38 -7.20 11.40
CA HIS A 162 25.68 -6.69 12.75
C HIS A 162 26.64 -5.49 12.80
N SER A 163 26.82 -4.80 11.68
CA SER A 163 27.81 -3.73 11.53
C SER A 163 27.20 -2.35 11.81
N SER A 164 27.84 -1.57 12.67
CA SER A 164 27.43 -0.19 13.00
C SER A 164 27.49 0.75 11.80
N THR A 165 28.25 0.38 10.76
CA THR A 165 28.42 1.12 9.50
C THR A 165 27.16 1.17 8.63
N GLN A 166 26.13 0.36 8.92
CA GLN A 166 24.91 0.28 8.09
C GLN A 166 23.68 1.01 8.66
N ARG A 167 23.88 1.91 9.64
CA ARG A 167 22.79 2.70 10.23
C ARG A 167 22.01 3.52 9.20
N ASP A 168 22.70 4.14 8.24
CA ASP A 168 22.07 4.97 7.21
C ASP A 168 21.20 4.13 6.26
N LEU A 169 21.63 2.90 5.96
CA LEU A 169 20.87 1.96 5.17
C LEU A 169 19.59 1.49 5.90
N GLY A 170 19.67 1.26 7.21
CA GLY A 170 18.51 0.96 8.05
C GLY A 170 17.50 2.11 8.08
N ASN A 171 17.97 3.35 8.23
CA ASN A 171 17.13 4.55 8.21
C ASN A 171 16.45 4.74 6.84
N LEU A 172 17.20 4.57 5.75
CA LEU A 172 16.66 4.62 4.39
C LEU A 172 15.59 3.55 4.18
N ALA A 173 15.84 2.31 4.64
CA ALA A 173 14.87 1.23 4.53
C ALA A 173 13.58 1.55 5.30
N CYS A 174 13.68 2.10 6.51
CA CYS A 174 12.52 2.57 7.27
C CYS A 174 11.75 3.69 6.56
N ALA A 175 12.45 4.64 5.93
CA ALA A 175 11.81 5.72 5.16
C ALA A 175 11.05 5.17 3.93
N LEU A 176 11.63 4.19 3.24
CA LEU A 176 10.98 3.50 2.12
C LEU A 176 9.77 2.66 2.56
N VAL A 177 9.85 1.99 3.72
CA VAL A 177 8.67 1.38 4.35
C VAL A 177 7.63 2.46 4.64
N GLY A 178 8.00 3.61 5.20
CA GLY A 178 7.06 4.71 5.48
C GLY A 178 6.35 5.24 4.23
N SER A 179 7.06 5.32 3.09
CA SER A 179 6.54 5.91 1.85
C SER A 179 5.61 5.00 1.03
N HIS A 180 5.52 3.71 1.34
CA HIS A 180 4.68 2.76 0.60
C HIS A 180 3.20 3.18 0.51
N GLY A 181 2.67 3.87 1.52
CA GLY A 181 1.28 4.33 1.53
C GLY A 181 1.01 5.36 0.44
N CYS A 182 2.00 6.20 0.13
CA CYS A 182 1.95 7.15 -0.98
C CYS A 182 1.99 6.41 -2.32
N ILE A 183 2.85 5.40 -2.46
CA ILE A 183 2.93 4.57 -3.68
C ILE A 183 1.61 3.83 -3.93
N ALA A 184 1.01 3.27 -2.87
CA ALA A 184 -0.29 2.61 -2.96
C ALA A 184 -1.40 3.57 -3.39
N SER A 185 -1.45 4.77 -2.81
CA SER A 185 -2.42 5.79 -3.17
C SER A 185 -2.25 6.25 -4.61
N LEU A 186 -1.01 6.46 -5.06
CA LEU A 186 -0.72 6.83 -6.44
C LEU A 186 -1.12 5.73 -7.42
N SER A 187 -0.81 4.47 -7.13
CA SER A 187 -1.22 3.33 -7.97
C SER A 187 -2.74 3.22 -8.11
N LEU A 188 -3.50 3.48 -7.04
CA LEU A 188 -4.96 3.51 -7.05
C LEU A 188 -5.46 4.60 -8.01
N ILE A 189 -4.94 5.82 -7.92
CA ILE A 189 -5.34 6.94 -8.79
C ILE A 189 -5.00 6.62 -10.26
N MET A 190 -3.80 6.09 -10.53
CA MET A 190 -3.36 5.83 -11.91
C MET A 190 -4.12 4.68 -12.59
N CYS A 191 -4.45 3.62 -11.84
CA CYS A 191 -5.13 2.44 -12.37
C CYS A 191 -6.64 2.64 -12.54
N ASN A 192 -7.26 3.58 -11.82
CA ASN A 192 -8.69 3.82 -11.87
C ASN A 192 -9.01 5.06 -12.70
N GLU A 193 -9.55 4.84 -13.90
CA GLU A 193 -9.95 5.90 -14.84
C GLU A 193 -10.75 7.06 -14.21
N PRO A 194 -11.83 6.84 -13.42
CA PRO A 194 -12.57 7.94 -12.81
C PRO A 194 -11.70 8.78 -11.85
N TYR A 195 -10.82 8.13 -11.08
CA TYR A 195 -9.90 8.82 -10.18
C TYR A 195 -8.81 9.56 -10.93
N ARG A 196 -8.25 8.97 -11.99
CA ARG A 196 -7.27 9.63 -12.84
C ARG A 196 -7.84 10.90 -13.47
N THR A 197 -9.05 10.83 -14.03
CA THR A 197 -9.71 11.99 -14.63
C THR A 197 -9.98 13.08 -13.60
N PHE A 198 -10.47 12.70 -12.41
CA PHE A 198 -10.68 13.64 -11.33
C PHE A 198 -9.38 14.30 -10.86
N ALA A 199 -8.31 13.53 -10.65
CA ALA A 199 -7.02 14.05 -10.18
C ALA A 199 -6.25 14.87 -11.23
N THR A 200 -6.37 14.53 -12.51
CA THR A 200 -5.65 15.23 -13.60
C THR A 200 -6.39 16.47 -14.09
N SER A 201 -7.72 16.54 -13.97
CA SER A 201 -8.49 17.68 -14.49
C SER A 201 -8.10 19.04 -13.90
N PRO A 202 -7.83 19.21 -12.58
CA PRO A 202 -7.41 20.49 -12.01
C PRO A 202 -5.98 20.81 -12.41
N LEU A 203 -5.09 19.81 -12.44
CA LEU A 203 -3.69 19.96 -12.88
C LEU A 203 -3.62 20.46 -14.32
N ILE A 204 -4.40 19.86 -15.23
CA ILE A 204 -4.48 20.29 -16.63
C ILE A 204 -5.05 21.70 -16.73
N ARG A 205 -6.08 22.06 -15.95
CA ARG A 205 -6.65 23.41 -15.91
C ARG A 205 -5.63 24.45 -15.43
N MET A 206 -4.92 24.17 -14.34
CA MET A 206 -3.86 25.05 -13.82
C MET A 206 -2.70 25.20 -14.80
N TRP A 207 -2.27 24.10 -15.44
CA TRP A 207 -1.20 24.13 -16.43
C TRP A 207 -1.61 24.98 -17.65
N LYS A 208 -2.83 24.77 -18.19
CA LYS A 208 -3.39 25.59 -19.27
C LYS A 208 -3.55 27.06 -18.87
N TRP A 209 -3.94 27.36 -17.64
CA TRP A 209 -4.03 28.73 -17.13
C TRP A 209 -2.63 29.39 -17.06
N LYS A 210 -1.63 28.68 -16.52
CA LYS A 210 -0.25 29.16 -16.42
C LYS A 210 0.42 29.36 -17.78
N LEU A 211 0.09 28.53 -18.77
CA LEU A 211 0.53 28.72 -20.16
C LEU A 211 -0.07 29.99 -20.77
N ARG A 212 -1.38 30.18 -20.63
CA ARG A 212 -2.07 31.39 -21.13
C ARG A 212 -1.57 32.67 -20.50
N SER A 213 -1.34 32.68 -19.18
CA SER A 213 -0.81 33.87 -18.50
C SER A 213 0.61 34.22 -18.97
N ARG A 214 1.47 33.22 -19.18
CA ARG A 214 2.81 33.45 -19.76
C ARG A 214 2.75 34.02 -21.17
N GLN A 215 1.79 33.58 -21.97
CA GLN A 215 1.62 34.02 -23.35
C GLN A 215 1.11 35.47 -23.40
N ALA A 216 0.09 35.81 -22.61
CA ALA A 216 -0.42 37.18 -22.48
C ALA A 216 0.65 38.16 -21.96
N SER A 217 1.49 37.77 -20.99
CA SER A 217 2.59 38.63 -20.51
C SER A 217 3.65 38.88 -21.58
N ARG A 218 3.94 37.91 -22.46
CA ARG A 218 4.87 38.11 -23.59
C ARG A 218 4.31 39.07 -24.62
N GLU A 219 3.05 38.92 -25.00
CA GLU A 219 2.37 39.81 -25.95
C GLU A 219 2.33 41.26 -25.45
N VAL A 220 2.02 41.47 -24.16
CA VAL A 220 2.05 42.81 -23.56
C VAL A 220 3.46 43.41 -23.59
N THR A 221 4.48 42.61 -23.27
CA THR A 221 5.88 43.07 -23.28
C THR A 221 6.35 43.44 -24.69
N GLU A 222 6.02 42.63 -25.70
CA GLU A 222 6.32 42.93 -27.10
C GLU A 222 5.58 44.17 -27.61
N PHE A 223 4.33 44.37 -27.19
CA PHE A 223 3.56 45.57 -27.52
C PHE A 223 4.17 46.83 -26.89
N THR A 224 4.55 46.79 -25.62
CA THR A 224 5.22 47.92 -24.95
C THR A 224 6.54 48.28 -25.63
N LEU A 225 7.37 47.28 -25.97
CA LEU A 225 8.65 47.51 -26.67
C LEU A 225 8.47 48.15 -28.06
N ARG A 226 7.47 47.71 -28.84
CA ARG A 226 7.15 48.35 -30.13
C ARG A 226 6.66 49.79 -29.96
N SER A 227 5.83 50.05 -28.95
CA SER A 227 5.31 51.40 -28.70
C SER A 227 6.41 52.39 -28.33
N THR A 228 7.43 51.94 -27.57
CA THR A 228 8.59 52.78 -27.22
C THR A 228 9.56 53.03 -28.37
N GLN A 229 9.60 52.16 -29.39
CA GLN A 229 10.46 52.37 -30.58
C GLN A 229 9.86 53.31 -31.63
N HIS A 230 8.54 53.56 -31.58
CA HIS A 230 7.84 54.40 -32.56
C HIS A 230 7.49 55.81 -32.06
N GLN A 231 7.93 56.23 -30.88
CA GLN A 231 7.86 57.65 -30.49
C GLN A 231 9.02 58.42 -31.15
N PRO A 232 8.75 59.35 -32.09
CA PRO A 232 9.78 60.24 -32.61
C PRO A 232 10.22 61.23 -31.52
N SER A 233 11.53 61.44 -31.43
CA SER A 233 12.18 62.47 -30.60
C SER A 233 11.80 63.89 -31.03
#